data_AF-A0A4V3BG22-F1
#
_entry.id   AF-A0A4V3BG22-F1
#
_cell.length_a   1.000
_cell.length_b   1.000
_cell.length_c   1.000
_cell.angle_alpha   90.00
_cell.angle_beta   90.00
_cell.angle_gamma   90.00
#
_symmetry.space_group_name_H-M   'P 1'
#
loop_
_entity.id
_entity.type
_entity.pdbx_description
1 polymer ?
#
loop_
_entity_poly.entity_id
_entity_poly.type
_entity_poly.pdbx_seq_one_letter_code
_entity_poly.pdbx_strand_id
1 'polypeptide(L)'
;MKSDDFFFRIIAIILSIAFLGLYLFAMGSIYNLNPWSFPYNIITGYFILSLICYPFIALNASEFALEVKLVRSLVQVVAFVISPILFIILLIKKGKLKK
;
A
#
# COMPACT_ATOMS: atom_id res chain seq x y z
N MET A 1 4.78 -20.72 -4.05
CA MET A 1 4.31 -19.48 -4.69
C MET A 1 4.53 -19.64 -6.17
N LYS A 2 3.53 -19.36 -7.01
CA LYS A 2 3.76 -19.36 -8.48
C LYS A 2 4.78 -18.26 -8.79
N SER A 3 5.68 -18.48 -9.74
CA SER A 3 6.74 -17.52 -10.13
C SER A 3 6.18 -16.12 -10.42
N ASP A 4 4.96 -16.10 -10.94
CA ASP A 4 4.25 -14.90 -11.37
C ASP A 4 3.91 -14.00 -10.17
N ASP A 5 3.49 -14.59 -9.04
CA ASP A 5 3.20 -13.85 -7.80
C ASP A 5 4.42 -13.13 -7.25
N PHE A 6 5.62 -13.70 -7.46
CA PHE A 6 6.87 -13.11 -6.99
C PHE A 6 7.28 -11.93 -7.87
N PHE A 7 7.16 -12.06 -9.18
CA PHE A 7 7.45 -10.98 -10.13
C PHE A 7 6.54 -9.76 -9.91
N PHE A 8 5.23 -9.96 -9.75
CA PHE A 8 4.30 -8.87 -9.47
C PHE A 8 4.56 -8.18 -8.13
N ARG A 9 5.04 -8.91 -7.11
CA ARG A 9 5.46 -8.31 -5.84
C ARG A 9 6.67 -7.41 -6.00
N ILE A 10 7.67 -7.80 -6.80
CA ILE A 10 8.83 -6.96 -7.10
C ILE A 10 8.39 -5.65 -7.78
N ILE A 11 7.52 -5.75 -8.77
CA ILE A 11 6.97 -4.56 -9.45
C ILE A 11 6.22 -3.67 -8.45
N ALA A 12 5.40 -4.25 -7.57
CA ALA A 12 4.70 -3.51 -6.53
C ALA A 12 5.67 -2.80 -5.56
N ILE A 13 6.80 -3.42 -5.21
CA ILE A 13 7.84 -2.79 -4.37
C ILE A 13 8.46 -1.60 -5.09
N ILE A 14 8.79 -1.72 -6.37
CA ILE A 14 9.38 -0.62 -7.16
C ILE A 14 8.39 0.54 -7.28
N LEU A 15 7.12 0.25 -7.57
CA LEU A 15 6.04 1.26 -7.61
C LEU A 15 5.85 1.94 -6.26
N SER A 16 5.86 1.17 -5.17
CA SER A 16 5.82 1.70 -3.81
C SER A 16 6.95 2.70 -3.56
N ILE A 17 8.20 2.37 -3.89
CA ILE A 17 9.35 3.28 -3.71
C ILE A 17 9.16 4.57 -4.52
N ALA A 18 8.70 4.47 -5.77
CA ALA A 18 8.41 5.66 -6.59
C ALA A 18 7.32 6.55 -5.96
N PHE A 19 6.26 5.94 -5.43
CA PHE A 19 5.18 6.64 -4.72
C PHE A 19 5.69 7.31 -3.43
N LEU A 20 6.64 6.71 -2.71
CA LEU A 20 7.29 7.33 -1.55
C LEU A 20 8.03 8.61 -1.92
N GLY A 21 8.77 8.58 -3.03
CA GLY A 21 9.47 9.77 -3.53
C GLY A 21 8.51 10.92 -3.86
N LEU A 22 7.42 10.62 -4.57
CA LEU A 22 6.37 11.60 -4.87
C LEU A 22 5.70 12.16 -3.60
N TYR A 23 5.43 11.30 -2.62
CA TYR A 23 4.85 11.70 -1.34
C TYR A 23 5.76 12.68 -0.60
N LEU A 24 7.05 12.35 -0.46
CA LEU A 24 8.03 13.21 0.23
C LEU A 24 8.19 14.56 -0.48
N PHE A 25 8.17 14.57 -1.81
CA PHE A 25 8.22 15.80 -2.59
C PHE A 25 6.98 16.70 -2.36
N ALA A 26 5.79 16.12 -2.48
CA ALA A 26 4.53 16.85 -2.31
C ALA A 26 4.39 17.39 -0.88
N MET A 27 4.64 16.55 0.11
CA MET A 27 4.54 16.95 1.51
C MET A 27 5.65 17.88 1.94
N GLY A 28 6.88 17.71 1.44
CA GLY A 28 7.98 18.65 1.63
C GLY A 28 7.63 20.05 1.12
N SER A 29 6.92 20.14 0.00
CA SER A 29 6.44 21.41 -0.55
C SER A 29 5.32 22.04 0.30
N ILE A 30 4.41 21.24 0.85
CA ILE A 30 3.28 21.72 1.67
C ILE A 30 3.74 22.19 3.06
N TYR A 31 4.69 21.48 3.67
CA TYR A 31 5.12 21.73 5.06
C TYR A 31 6.47 22.45 5.16
N ASN A 32 6.91 23.13 4.09
CA ASN A 32 8.20 23.85 4.03
C ASN A 32 9.39 22.99 4.49
N LEU A 33 9.42 21.71 4.12
CA LEU A 33 10.45 20.75 4.53
C LEU A 33 10.64 20.64 6.05
N ASN A 34 9.62 20.97 6.86
CA ASN A 34 9.67 20.76 8.30
C ASN A 34 9.14 19.35 8.64
N PRO A 35 10.01 18.34 8.79
CA PRO A 35 9.58 16.99 9.10
C PRO A 35 8.97 16.88 10.49
N TRP A 36 9.16 17.86 11.38
CA TRP A 36 8.60 17.86 12.73
C TRP A 36 7.19 18.44 12.80
N SER A 37 6.68 18.97 11.70
CA SER A 37 5.32 19.50 11.65
C SER A 37 4.30 18.38 11.88
N PHE A 38 3.42 18.58 12.87
CA PHE A 38 2.18 17.81 12.92
C PHE A 38 1.22 18.41 11.87
N PRO A 39 0.53 17.63 11.01
CA PRO A 39 0.35 16.17 11.02
C PRO A 39 1.30 15.36 10.09
N TYR A 40 2.32 15.99 9.49
CA TYR A 40 3.22 15.37 8.50
C TYR A 40 3.80 14.03 8.98
N ASN A 41 4.28 13.95 10.23
CA ASN A 41 4.87 12.72 10.78
C ASN A 41 3.90 11.53 10.83
N ILE A 42 2.66 11.77 11.25
CA ILE A 42 1.66 10.70 11.37
C ILE A 42 1.28 10.18 9.99
N ILE A 43 1.07 11.09 9.04
CA ILE A 43 0.72 10.73 7.67
C ILE A 43 1.90 10.01 7.00
N THR A 44 3.13 10.46 7.24
CA THR A 44 4.35 9.85 6.68
C THR A 44 4.54 8.43 7.21
N GLY A 45 4.41 8.25 8.53
CA GLY A 45 4.49 6.92 9.14
C GLY A 45 3.42 5.96 8.61
N TYR A 46 2.19 6.45 8.45
CA TYR A 46 1.10 5.67 7.85
C TYR A 46 1.37 5.31 6.38
N PHE A 47 1.92 6.25 5.61
CA PHE A 47 2.27 6.03 4.21
C PHE A 47 3.35 4.96 4.08
N ILE A 48 4.41 5.03 4.89
CA ILE A 48 5.48 4.01 4.94
C ILE A 48 4.91 2.64 5.30
N LEU A 49 4.03 2.57 6.30
CA LEU A 49 3.38 1.31 6.67
C LEU A 49 2.56 0.75 5.50
N SER A 50 1.84 1.61 4.78
CA SER A 50 1.04 1.22 3.61
C SER A 50 1.93 0.70 2.47
N LEU A 51 3.09 1.30 2.24
CA LEU A 51 4.07 0.84 1.24
C LEU A 51 4.58 -0.57 1.52
N ILE A 52 4.78 -0.90 2.80
CA ILE A 52 5.25 -2.22 3.23
C ILE A 52 4.11 -3.24 3.12
N CYS A 53 2.90 -2.88 3.54
CA CYS A 53 1.75 -3.80 3.57
C CYS A 53 1.15 -4.07 2.18
N TYR A 54 1.11 -3.06 1.31
CA TYR A 54 0.43 -3.13 0.02
C TYR A 54 0.90 -4.28 -0.90
N PRO A 55 2.21 -4.55 -1.08
CA PRO A 55 2.67 -5.69 -1.91
C PRO A 55 2.12 -7.05 -1.48
N PHE A 56 1.76 -7.22 -0.21
CA PHE A 56 1.20 -8.49 0.30
C PHE A 56 -0.29 -8.66 0.00
N ILE A 57 -0.99 -7.59 -0.35
CA ILE A 57 -2.42 -7.58 -0.65
C ILE A 57 -2.75 -7.13 -2.09
N ALA A 58 -1.77 -6.57 -2.81
CA ALA A 58 -1.95 -5.96 -4.13
C ALA A 58 -2.50 -6.94 -5.17
N LEU A 59 -2.16 -8.22 -5.07
CA LEU A 59 -2.69 -9.28 -5.94
C LEU A 59 -4.19 -9.47 -5.70
N ASN A 60 -4.61 -9.66 -4.44
CA ASN A 60 -6.02 -9.79 -4.07
C ASN A 60 -6.84 -8.54 -4.45
N ALA A 61 -6.24 -7.35 -4.26
CA ALA A 61 -6.87 -6.09 -4.65
C ALA A 61 -7.00 -5.96 -6.18
N SER A 62 -6.03 -6.49 -6.94
CA SER A 62 -6.07 -6.50 -8.40
C SER A 62 -7.10 -7.45 -8.96
N GLU A 63 -7.28 -8.63 -8.34
CA GLU A 63 -8.36 -9.57 -8.68
C GLU A 63 -9.73 -8.89 -8.47
N PHE A 64 -9.95 -8.27 -7.32
CA PHE A 64 -11.18 -7.53 -7.04
C PHE A 64 -11.39 -6.33 -8.00
N ALA A 65 -10.32 -5.61 -8.32
CA ALA A 65 -10.40 -4.48 -9.25
C ALA A 65 -10.70 -4.90 -10.70
N LEU A 66 -10.42 -6.15 -11.09
CA LEU A 66 -10.79 -6.69 -12.40
C LEU A 66 -12.29 -6.99 -12.49
N GLU A 67 -12.93 -7.33 -11.37
CA GLU A 67 -14.39 -7.49 -11.28
C GLU A 67 -15.09 -6.13 -11.41
N VAL A 68 -14.54 -5.08 -10.79
CA VAL A 68 -15.09 -3.72 -10.80
C VAL A 68 -14.40 -2.87 -11.88
N LYS A 69 -14.57 -3.26 -13.15
CA LYS A 69 -13.90 -2.65 -14.33
C LYS A 69 -13.96 -1.12 -14.40
N LEU A 70 -15.06 -0.51 -13.95
CA LEU A 70 -15.35 0.92 -14.09
C LEU A 70 -14.53 1.79 -13.12
N VAL A 71 -14.05 1.21 -12.02
CA VAL A 71 -13.44 1.95 -10.89
C VAL A 71 -12.05 1.39 -10.54
N ARG A 72 -11.43 0.66 -11.47
CA ARG A 72 -10.20 -0.12 -11.24
C ARG A 72 -9.06 0.69 -10.62
N SER A 73 -8.85 1.93 -11.07
CA SER A 73 -7.80 2.82 -10.53
C SER A 73 -8.09 3.27 -9.10
N LEU A 74 -9.34 3.65 -8.82
CA LEU A 74 -9.80 4.04 -7.49
C LEU A 74 -9.73 2.88 -6.50
N VAL A 75 -10.07 1.66 -6.92
CA VAL A 75 -9.93 0.45 -6.10
C VAL A 75 -8.48 0.23 -5.66
N GLN A 76 -7.51 0.45 -6.54
CA GLN A 76 -6.09 0.31 -6.20
C GLN A 76 -5.62 1.38 -5.22
N VAL A 77 -6.06 2.62 -5.38
CA VAL A 77 -5.76 3.72 -4.45
C VAL A 77 -6.37 3.45 -3.08
N VAL A 78 -7.65 3.04 -3.04
CA VAL A 78 -8.33 2.68 -1.78
C VAL A 78 -7.60 1.52 -1.14
N ALA A 79 -7.29 0.46 -1.88
CA ALA A 79 -6.58 -0.72 -1.39
C ALA A 79 -5.19 -0.37 -0.83
N PHE A 80 -4.48 0.59 -1.43
CA PHE A 80 -3.23 1.11 -0.90
C PHE A 80 -3.44 1.81 0.44
N VAL A 81 -4.42 2.71 0.53
CA VAL A 81 -4.74 3.45 1.76
C VAL A 81 -5.10 2.49 2.88
N ILE A 82 -6.03 1.56 2.66
CA ILE A 82 -6.46 0.61 3.71
C ILE A 82 -5.51 -0.60 3.86
N SER A 83 -4.36 -0.60 3.19
CA SER A 83 -3.47 -1.77 3.12
C SER A 83 -2.96 -2.28 4.46
N PRO A 84 -2.62 -1.43 5.46
CA PRO A 84 -2.21 -1.94 6.77
C PRO A 84 -3.32 -2.72 7.46
N ILE A 85 -4.56 -2.25 7.35
CA ILE A 85 -5.74 -2.88 7.95
C ILE A 85 -6.01 -4.23 7.29
N LEU A 86 -6.02 -4.25 5.95
CA LEU A 86 -6.22 -5.48 5.18
C LEU A 86 -5.13 -6.52 5.47
N PHE A 87 -3.88 -6.08 5.63
CA PHE A 87 -2.77 -6.95 5.97
C PHE A 87 -2.93 -7.57 7.36
N ILE A 88 -3.36 -6.82 8.37
CA ILE A 88 -3.66 -7.34 9.71
C ILE A 88 -4.77 -8.40 9.65
N ILE A 89 -5.86 -8.12 8.91
CA ILE A 89 -6.96 -9.07 8.71
C ILE A 89 -6.44 -10.37 8.05
N LEU A 90 -5.57 -10.23 7.05
CA LEU A 90 -4.96 -11.37 6.36
C LEU A 90 -4.08 -12.21 7.29
N LEU A 91 -3.29 -11.56 8.17
CA LEU A 91 -2.49 -12.25 9.19
C LEU A 91 -3.37 -13.01 10.19
N ILE A 92 -4.44 -12.38 10.69
CA ILE A 92 -5.39 -13.03 11.62
C ILE A 92 -6.06 -14.24 10.97
N LYS A 93 -6.53 -14.11 9.73
CA LYS A 93 -7.16 -15.23 8.98
C LYS A 93 -6.18 -16.38 8.75
N LYS A 94 -4.93 -16.09 8.36
CA LYS A 94 -3.90 -17.14 8.20
C LYS A 94 -3.51 -17.80 9.52
N GLY A 95 -3.49 -17.06 10.62
CA GLY A 95 -3.25 -17.60 11.96
C GLY A 95 -4.36 -18.55 12.42
N LYS A 96 -5.62 -18.27 12.08
CA LYS A 96 -6.77 -19.13 12.41
C LYS A 96 -6.80 -20.44 11.62
N LEU A 97 -6.31 -20.46 10.37
CA LEU A 97 -6.24 -21.67 9.53
C LEU A 97 -5.13 -22.66 9.95
N LYS A 98 -4.24 -22.26 10.86
CA LYS A 98 -3.15 -23.10 11.39
C LYS A 98 -3.47 -23.77 12.74
N LYS A 99 -4.61 -23.44 13.36
CA LYS A 99 -5.14 -24.11 14.56
C LYS A 99 -6.24 -25.07 14.14
#